data_AF-A0A6G3Y1F1-F1
#
_entry.id   AF-A0A6G3Y1F1-F1
#
_cell.length_a   1.000
_cell.length_b   1.000
_cell.length_c   1.000
_cell.angle_alpha   90.00
_cell.angle_beta   90.00
_cell.angle_gamma   90.00
#
_symmetry.space_group_name_H-M   'P 1'
#
loop_
_entity.id
_entity.type
_entity.pdbx_description
1 polymer ?
#
loop_
_entity_poly.entity_id
_entity_poly.type
_entity_poly.pdbx_seq_one_letter_code
_entity_poly.pdbx_strand_id
1 'polypeptide(L)'
;MLIPHDTRIALDTVVDLVNTAPEDELPRDEPSDGPLGGSEDGLADVAALYAFAERHLISGVGTLGEKDLTAVRDVRARFAEVFAAPDPRTAADLVNRLVAAAGTTPQLTDHDGYDWHVHYFAPDASIADH
;
A
#
# COMPACT_ATOMS: atom_id res chain seq x y z
N MET A 1 0.53 18.94 10.66
CA MET A 1 0.30 17.60 11.21
C MET A 1 1.64 16.94 11.47
N LEU A 2 1.89 16.42 12.66
CA LEU A 2 3.17 15.79 13.00
C LEU A 2 3.04 14.29 12.71
N ILE A 3 3.45 13.88 11.50
CA ILE A 3 3.44 12.48 11.09
C ILE A 3 4.60 11.78 11.82
N PRO A 4 4.32 10.76 12.67
CA PRO A 4 5.36 9.98 13.34
C PRO A 4 6.38 9.41 12.35
N HIS A 5 7.60 9.17 12.79
CA HIS A 5 8.68 8.67 11.94
C HIS A 5 8.27 7.37 11.21
N ASP A 6 7.67 6.44 11.95
CA ASP A 6 7.25 5.14 11.43
C ASP A 6 6.14 5.26 10.39
N THR A 7 5.18 6.18 10.59
CA THR A 7 4.11 6.42 9.60
C THR A 7 4.66 7.00 8.30
N ARG A 8 5.69 7.86 8.37
CA ARG A 8 6.34 8.39 7.16
C ARG A 8 7.05 7.29 6.39
N ILE A 9 7.82 6.44 7.08
CA ILE A 9 8.51 5.29 6.46
C ILE A 9 7.50 4.33 5.79
N ALA A 10 6.38 4.06 6.46
CA ALA A 10 5.33 3.21 5.91
C ALA A 10 4.72 3.81 4.64
N LEU A 11 4.43 5.12 4.63
CA LEU A 11 3.90 5.82 3.45
C LEU A 11 4.91 5.82 2.30
N ASP A 12 6.18 6.11 2.55
CA ASP A 12 7.24 6.10 1.54
C ASP A 12 7.37 4.69 0.91
N THR A 13 7.30 3.64 1.73
CA THR A 13 7.34 2.24 1.27
C THR A 13 6.16 1.88 0.36
N VAL A 14 4.95 2.36 0.68
CA VAL A 14 3.77 2.12 -0.16
C VAL A 14 3.87 2.85 -1.50
N VAL A 15 4.33 4.10 -1.48
CA VAL A 15 4.54 4.88 -2.71
C VAL A 15 5.58 4.21 -3.60
N ASP A 16 6.72 3.81 -3.03
CA ASP A 16 7.77 3.13 -3.77
C ASP A 16 7.31 1.77 -4.30
N LEU A 17 6.46 1.04 -3.57
CA LEU A 17 5.83 -0.19 -4.06
C LEU A 17 4.96 0.06 -5.30
N VAL A 18 4.09 1.07 -5.26
CA VAL A 18 3.22 1.43 -6.40
C VAL A 18 4.07 1.83 -7.61
N ASN A 19 5.15 2.58 -7.39
CA ASN A 19 6.05 3.03 -8.44
C ASN A 19 6.91 1.89 -9.06
N THR A 20 6.84 0.66 -8.56
CA THR A 20 7.44 -0.50 -9.25
C THR A 20 6.60 -1.00 -10.43
N ALA A 21 5.35 -0.55 -10.59
CA ALA A 21 4.51 -0.96 -11.70
C ALA A 21 5.10 -0.49 -13.05
N PRO A 22 4.98 -1.30 -14.12
CA PRO A 22 5.41 -0.88 -15.45
C PRO A 22 4.59 0.32 -15.93
N GLU A 23 5.22 1.23 -16.68
CA GLU A 23 4.65 2.51 -17.15
C GLU A 23 3.42 2.36 -18.07
N ASP A 24 3.18 1.16 -18.61
CA ASP A 24 2.03 0.85 -19.45
C ASP A 24 0.75 0.56 -18.63
N GLU A 25 0.87 0.38 -17.30
CA GLU A 25 -0.26 0.17 -16.38
C GLU A 25 -0.72 1.45 -15.67
N LEU A 26 0.00 2.57 -15.83
CA LEU A 26 -0.35 3.86 -15.24
C LEU A 26 -1.25 4.69 -16.17
N PRO A 27 -2.30 5.39 -15.67
CA PRO A 27 -3.07 6.33 -16.46
C PRO A 27 -2.17 7.45 -17.00
N ARG A 28 -2.15 7.67 -18.33
CA ARG A 28 -1.39 8.74 -18.96
C ARG A 28 -2.30 9.92 -19.29
N ASP A 29 -1.94 11.10 -18.77
CA ASP A 29 -2.60 12.36 -19.12
C ASP A 29 -2.11 12.94 -20.48
N GLU A 30 -0.94 12.51 -20.98
CA GLU A 30 -0.35 12.99 -22.25
C GLU A 30 0.40 11.86 -23.01
N PRO A 31 0.49 11.89 -24.36
CA PRO A 31 1.29 10.95 -25.14
C PRO A 31 2.80 11.24 -24.99
N SER A 32 3.61 10.18 -24.83
CA SER A 32 5.08 10.27 -24.79
C SER A 32 5.66 10.21 -26.22
N ASP A 33 6.39 11.25 -26.63
CA ASP A 33 7.11 11.36 -27.91
C ASP A 33 8.56 10.80 -27.86
N GLY A 34 8.87 9.96 -26.86
CA GLY A 34 10.18 9.31 -26.68
C GLY A 34 10.19 7.83 -27.10
N PRO A 35 11.37 7.24 -27.39
CA PRO A 35 11.45 5.81 -27.70
C PRO A 35 10.87 5.02 -26.51
N LEU A 36 9.88 4.16 -26.80
CA LEU A 36 9.20 3.26 -25.87
C LEU A 36 10.20 2.28 -25.25
N GLY A 37 11.03 2.74 -24.33
CA GLY A 37 11.62 1.88 -23.32
C GLY A 37 10.52 1.63 -22.31
N GLY A 38 9.71 0.59 -22.52
CA GLY A 38 8.73 0.18 -21.53
C GLY A 38 9.46 0.04 -20.20
N SER A 39 9.07 0.82 -19.18
CA SER A 39 9.73 0.70 -17.89
C SER A 39 9.49 -0.72 -17.38
N GLU A 40 10.58 -1.45 -17.23
CA GLU A 40 10.54 -2.84 -16.79
C GLU A 40 9.88 -2.90 -15.40
N ASP A 41 9.05 -3.92 -15.16
CA ASP A 41 8.43 -4.13 -13.84
C ASP A 41 9.52 -4.18 -12.76
N GLY A 42 9.51 -3.21 -11.83
CA GLY A 42 10.48 -3.09 -10.75
C GLY A 42 10.42 -4.24 -9.74
N LEU A 43 9.41 -5.11 -9.84
CA LEU A 43 9.28 -6.39 -9.15
C LEU A 43 9.23 -7.55 -10.15
N ALA A 44 10.10 -7.56 -11.16
CA ALA A 44 10.11 -8.60 -12.20
C ALA A 44 10.26 -10.04 -11.65
N ASP A 45 11.10 -10.22 -10.62
CA ASP A 45 11.48 -11.52 -10.06
C ASP A 45 11.68 -11.49 -8.52
N VAL A 46 11.98 -12.66 -7.94
CA VAL A 46 12.20 -12.82 -6.49
C VAL A 46 13.45 -12.06 -6.02
N ALA A 47 14.46 -11.87 -6.87
CA ALA A 47 15.65 -11.09 -6.50
C ALA A 47 15.32 -9.61 -6.35
N ALA A 48 14.48 -9.07 -7.23
CA ALA A 48 13.94 -7.72 -7.12
C ALA A 48 13.11 -7.54 -5.85
N LEU A 49 12.35 -8.57 -5.44
CA LEU A 49 11.60 -8.55 -4.18
C LEU A 49 12.52 -8.52 -2.95
N TYR A 50 13.59 -9.32 -2.91
CA TYR A 50 14.60 -9.22 -1.84
C TYR A 50 15.23 -7.83 -1.79
N ALA A 51 15.61 -7.29 -2.95
CA ALA A 51 16.19 -5.96 -3.03
C ALA A 51 15.21 -4.88 -2.56
N PHE A 52 13.91 -5.02 -2.85
CA PHE A 52 12.87 -4.15 -2.33
C PHE A 52 12.80 -4.24 -0.79
N ALA A 53 12.73 -5.44 -0.23
CA ALA A 53 12.69 -5.63 1.22
C ALA A 53 13.92 -5.04 1.93
N GLU A 54 15.11 -5.19 1.35
CA GLU A 54 16.36 -4.63 1.90
C GLU A 54 16.36 -3.11 1.87
N ARG A 55 15.97 -2.48 0.74
CA ARG A 55 15.91 -1.01 0.61
C ARG A 55 15.00 -0.37 1.65
N HIS A 56 13.88 -1.02 1.96
CA HIS A 56 12.90 -0.54 2.94
C HIS A 56 13.12 -1.07 4.35
N LEU A 57 14.23 -1.76 4.61
CA LEU A 57 14.59 -2.32 5.92
C LEU A 57 13.50 -3.22 6.52
N ILE A 58 12.79 -3.98 5.68
CA ILE A 58 11.75 -4.92 6.12
C ILE A 58 12.43 -6.06 6.87
N SER A 59 12.22 -6.09 8.19
CA SER A 59 12.81 -7.10 9.07
C SER A 59 11.98 -8.38 9.12
N GLY A 60 12.58 -9.49 9.59
CA GLY A 60 11.87 -10.77 9.75
C GLY A 60 11.56 -11.50 8.45
N VAL A 61 12.15 -11.07 7.33
CA VAL A 61 11.98 -11.70 6.02
C VAL A 61 12.70 -13.04 5.99
N GLY A 62 11.93 -14.11 5.82
CA GLY A 62 12.44 -15.47 5.60
C GLY A 62 12.82 -15.72 4.14
N THR A 63 12.81 -16.98 3.72
CA THR A 63 13.02 -17.32 2.31
C THR A 63 11.80 -16.92 1.49
N LEU A 64 11.97 -15.96 0.59
CA LEU A 64 10.99 -15.53 -0.40
C LEU A 64 10.99 -16.44 -1.64
N GLY A 65 9.81 -16.62 -2.22
CA GLY A 65 9.62 -17.29 -3.51
C GLY A 65 8.52 -16.65 -4.35
N GLU A 66 8.19 -17.31 -5.46
CA GLU A 66 7.22 -16.79 -6.46
C GLU A 66 5.83 -16.48 -5.89
N LYS A 67 5.42 -17.21 -4.85
CA LYS A 67 4.15 -16.96 -4.16
C LYS A 67 4.16 -15.61 -3.44
N ASP A 68 5.27 -15.27 -2.78
CA ASP A 68 5.43 -13.99 -2.08
C ASP A 68 5.50 -12.84 -3.09
N LEU A 69 6.19 -13.05 -4.21
CA LEU A 69 6.23 -12.09 -5.31
C LEU A 69 4.84 -11.78 -5.87
N THR A 70 4.06 -12.83 -6.13
CA THR A 70 2.66 -12.69 -6.58
C THR A 70 1.84 -11.93 -5.55
N ALA A 71 1.95 -12.31 -4.27
CA ALA A 71 1.21 -11.65 -3.20
C ALA A 71 1.56 -10.15 -3.06
N VAL A 72 2.84 -9.78 -3.22
CA VAL A 72 3.27 -8.38 -3.15
C VAL A 72 2.80 -7.59 -4.38
N ARG A 73 2.80 -8.20 -5.57
CA ARG A 73 2.19 -7.59 -6.78
C ARG A 73 0.67 -7.39 -6.61
N ASP A 74 -0.03 -8.32 -5.96
CA ASP A 74 -1.45 -8.16 -5.65
C ASP A 74 -1.69 -7.00 -4.66
N VAL A 75 -0.82 -6.86 -3.65
CA VAL A 75 -0.86 -5.72 -2.71
C VAL A 75 -0.60 -4.41 -3.45
N ARG A 76 0.39 -4.38 -4.37
CA ARG A 76 0.67 -3.22 -5.23
C ARG A 76 -0.56 -2.80 -6.02
N ALA A 77 -1.25 -3.74 -6.67
CA ALA A 77 -2.46 -3.47 -7.45
C ALA A 77 -3.57 -2.84 -6.59
N ARG A 78 -3.78 -3.35 -5.36
CA ARG A 78 -4.79 -2.78 -4.45
C ARG A 78 -4.44 -1.39 -3.96
N PHE A 79 -3.16 -1.08 -3.73
CA PHE A 79 -2.75 0.29 -3.42
C PHE A 79 -2.92 1.22 -4.61
N ALA A 80 -2.66 0.75 -5.84
CA ALA A 80 -2.96 1.53 -7.05
C ALA A 80 -4.45 1.91 -7.13
N GLU A 81 -5.37 1.01 -6.74
CA GLU A 81 -6.80 1.33 -6.63
C GLU A 81 -7.07 2.44 -5.61
N VAL A 82 -6.38 2.45 -4.46
CA VAL A 82 -6.50 3.52 -3.44
C VAL A 82 -6.09 4.87 -4.03
N PHE A 83 -4.96 4.93 -4.74
CA PHE A 83 -4.48 6.18 -5.36
C PHE A 83 -5.36 6.64 -6.53
N ALA A 84 -6.00 5.71 -7.23
CA ALA A 84 -6.93 6.01 -8.32
C ALA A 84 -8.37 6.32 -7.84
N ALA A 85 -8.63 6.25 -6.54
CA ALA A 85 -9.96 6.48 -5.99
C ALA A 85 -10.45 7.91 -6.33
N PRO A 86 -11.71 8.08 -6.77
CA PRO A 86 -12.22 9.37 -7.21
C PRO A 86 -12.42 10.38 -6.08
N ASP A 87 -12.49 9.89 -4.84
CA ASP A 87 -12.72 10.70 -3.66
C ASP A 87 -12.15 10.03 -2.39
N PRO A 88 -11.91 10.81 -1.31
CA PRO A 88 -11.34 10.29 -0.07
C PRO A 88 -12.18 9.21 0.63
N ARG A 89 -13.51 9.21 0.48
CA ARG A 89 -14.38 8.20 1.10
C ARG A 89 -14.17 6.84 0.43
N THR A 90 -14.12 6.82 -0.91
CA THR A 90 -13.80 5.61 -1.66
C THR A 90 -12.40 5.08 -1.33
N ALA A 91 -11.41 5.98 -1.18
CA ALA A 91 -10.05 5.62 -0.76
C ALA A 91 -10.03 4.99 0.64
N ALA A 92 -10.75 5.59 1.61
CA ALA A 92 -10.85 5.06 2.97
C ALA A 92 -11.46 3.66 3.01
N ASP A 93 -12.51 3.40 2.22
CA ASP A 93 -13.12 2.07 2.12
C ASP A 93 -12.16 1.00 1.54
N LEU A 94 -11.31 1.38 0.59
CA LEU A 94 -10.25 0.51 0.05
C LEU A 94 -9.16 0.23 1.10
N VAL A 95 -8.70 1.27 1.79
CA VAL A 95 -7.71 1.13 2.88
C VAL A 95 -8.24 0.24 4.00
N ASN A 96 -9.47 0.44 4.45
CA ASN A 96 -10.07 -0.38 5.52
C ASN A 96 -10.19 -1.86 5.11
N ARG A 97 -10.46 -2.15 3.84
CA ARG A 97 -10.42 -3.54 3.33
C ARG A 97 -9.01 -4.14 3.38
N LEU A 98 -7.99 -3.36 3.04
CA LEU A 98 -6.59 -3.80 3.13
C LEU A 98 -6.18 -4.10 4.58
N VAL A 99 -6.53 -3.22 5.52
CA VAL A 99 -6.21 -3.43 6.93
C VAL A 99 -6.96 -4.63 7.50
N ALA A 100 -8.27 -4.75 7.23
CA ALA A 100 -9.06 -5.90 7.66
C ALA A 100 -8.50 -7.24 7.11
N ALA A 101 -8.00 -7.25 5.87
CA ALA A 101 -7.39 -8.43 5.27
C ALA A 101 -6.04 -8.82 5.89
N ALA A 102 -5.32 -7.88 6.50
CA ALA A 102 -4.05 -8.13 7.19
C ALA A 102 -4.23 -8.84 8.54
N GLY A 103 -5.48 -9.08 8.98
CA GLY A 103 -5.79 -9.73 10.26
C GLY A 103 -5.44 -8.88 11.48
N THR A 104 -5.16 -7.60 11.27
CA THR A 104 -4.96 -6.59 12.31
C THR A 104 -6.26 -5.77 12.42
N THR A 105 -6.68 -5.46 13.64
CA THR A 105 -7.88 -4.62 13.89
C THR A 105 -7.66 -3.09 13.85
N PRO A 106 -6.60 -2.49 13.26
CA PRO A 106 -6.62 -1.06 13.02
C PRO A 106 -7.70 -0.65 12.00
N GLN A 107 -8.36 0.49 12.18
CA GLN A 107 -9.27 1.08 11.18
C GLN A 107 -9.12 2.59 11.14
N LEU A 108 -9.14 3.18 9.95
CA LEU A 108 -9.16 4.64 9.80
C LEU A 108 -10.61 5.14 9.89
N THR A 109 -10.87 6.12 10.75
CA THR A 109 -12.21 6.68 10.99
C THR A 109 -12.15 8.16 11.37
N ASP A 110 -13.21 8.91 11.08
CA ASP A 110 -13.36 10.35 11.32
C ASP A 110 -14.53 10.66 12.29
N HIS A 111 -14.78 9.75 13.25
CA HIS A 111 -15.85 9.92 14.24
C HIS A 111 -15.38 10.58 15.56
N ASP A 112 -16.26 10.63 16.57
CA ASP A 112 -15.99 11.21 17.90
C ASP A 112 -15.65 12.70 17.94
N GLY A 113 -15.94 13.42 16.86
CA GLY A 113 -15.64 14.85 16.75
C GLY A 113 -14.17 15.15 16.49
N TYR A 114 -13.37 14.15 16.10
CA TYR A 114 -12.00 14.28 15.64
C TYR A 114 -11.90 14.04 14.13
N ASP A 115 -10.88 14.63 13.50
CA ASP A 115 -10.52 14.33 12.10
C ASP A 115 -9.92 12.92 11.98
N TRP A 116 -9.61 12.44 10.77
CA TRP A 116 -9.17 11.05 10.50
C TRP A 116 -8.10 10.51 11.47
N HIS A 117 -8.40 9.38 12.11
CA HIS A 117 -7.51 8.73 13.07
C HIS A 117 -7.67 7.20 13.04
N VAL A 118 -6.75 6.49 13.69
CA VAL A 118 -6.69 5.01 13.71
C VAL A 118 -7.33 4.48 15.00
N HIS A 119 -8.39 3.69 14.88
CA HIS A 119 -8.93 2.83 15.94
C HIS A 119 -8.25 1.48 15.89
N TYR A 120 -8.08 0.78 17.01
CA TYR A 120 -7.46 -0.57 17.04
C TYR A 120 -8.50 -1.70 17.25
N PHE A 121 -9.78 -1.37 17.08
CA PHE A 121 -10.93 -2.22 17.42
C PHE A 121 -11.87 -2.31 16.22
N ALA A 122 -12.67 -3.39 16.16
CA ALA A 122 -13.69 -3.54 15.13
C ALA A 122 -14.84 -2.51 15.32
N PRO A 123 -15.56 -2.13 14.26
CA PRO A 123 -16.80 -1.36 14.38
C PRO A 123 -17.76 -2.05 15.35
N ASP A 124 -18.37 -1.26 16.26
CA ASP A 124 -19.28 -1.74 17.30
C ASP A 124 -18.66 -2.78 18.27
N ALA A 125 -17.34 -2.77 18.45
CA ALA A 125 -16.67 -3.58 19.46
C ALA A 125 -17.29 -3.37 20.85
N SER A 126 -17.34 -4.43 21.66
CA SER A 126 -17.81 -4.30 23.03
C SER A 126 -16.86 -3.39 23.82
N ILE A 127 -17.33 -2.72 24.89
CA ILE A 127 -16.46 -1.92 25.77
C ILE A 127 -15.26 -2.74 26.31
N ALA A 128 -15.39 -4.06 26.42
CA ALA A 128 -14.28 -4.90 26.89
C ALA A 128 -13.18 -5.09 25.83
N ASP A 129 -13.50 -4.80 24.57
CA ASP A 129 -12.64 -4.94 23.40
C ASP A 129 -12.21 -3.58 22.82
N HIS A 130 -12.62 -2.46 23.44
CA HIS A 130 -12.10 -1.10 23.26
C HIS A 130 -10.90 -0.84 24.19
#